data_AF-A0A382VS19-F1
#
_entry.id   AF-A0A382VS19-F1
#
_cell.length_a   1.000
_cell.length_b   1.000
_cell.length_c   1.000
_cell.angle_alpha   90.00
_cell.angle_beta   90.00
_cell.angle_gamma   90.00
#
_symmetry.space_group_name_H-M   'P 1'
#
loop_
_entity.id
_entity.type
_entity.pdbx_description
1 polymer ?
#
loop_
_entity_poly.entity_id
_entity_poly.type
_entity_poly.pdbx_seq_one_letter_code
_entity_poly.pdbx_strand_id
1 'polypeptide(L)'
;MLSQFQSYLTFENIFLWTNIGVIPFWLMLILIPNFRVTQIFVNSIILPLILASAYCYIIYETILLDEPILDIIKIHLSLDNLYTVFAIESFLLVFWLHFVALGLFLGSWVSRDAVKFNVPRRLVFVPLFLIYFTGPVGLILYWMIRIFFAKKLGLHD
;
A
#
# COMPACT_ATOMS: atom_id res chain seq x y z
N MET A 1 30.00 10.12 -8.06
CA MET A 1 29.31 9.12 -7.21
C MET A 1 27.81 9.41 -7.11
N LEU A 2 27.36 10.58 -6.65
CA LEU A 2 25.91 10.92 -6.61
C LEU A 2 25.21 10.83 -7.98
N SER A 3 25.85 11.30 -9.05
CA SER A 3 25.33 11.21 -10.42
C SER A 3 25.13 9.77 -10.94
N GLN A 4 25.93 8.81 -10.45
CA GLN A 4 25.76 7.39 -10.79
C GLN A 4 24.60 6.74 -10.04
N PHE A 5 24.24 7.23 -8.84
CA PHE A 5 23.05 6.74 -8.14
C PHE A 5 21.77 7.25 -8.79
N GLN A 6 21.76 8.51 -9.24
CA GLN A 6 20.60 9.09 -9.92
C GLN A 6 20.25 8.36 -11.22
N SER A 7 21.23 7.83 -11.96
CA SER A 7 20.96 7.01 -13.16
C SER A 7 20.23 5.69 -12.87
N TYR A 8 20.20 5.21 -11.62
CA TYR A 8 19.42 4.04 -11.22
C TYR A 8 18.03 4.41 -10.68
N LEU A 9 17.75 5.67 -10.36
CA LEU A 9 16.49 6.15 -9.79
C LEU A 9 15.52 6.69 -10.85
N THR A 10 15.44 6.01 -11.99
CA THR A 10 14.43 6.32 -13.03
C THR A 10 13.02 5.96 -12.54
N PHE A 11 11.99 6.58 -13.14
CA PHE A 11 10.59 6.27 -12.81
C PHE A 11 10.27 4.77 -12.96
N GLU A 12 10.73 4.16 -14.06
CA GLU A 12 10.58 2.73 -14.30
C GLU A 12 11.27 1.88 -13.22
N ASN A 13 12.50 2.23 -12.83
CA ASN A 13 13.20 1.48 -11.80
C ASN A 13 12.49 1.60 -10.44
N ILE A 14 12.04 2.81 -10.07
CA ILE A 14 11.28 3.02 -8.83
C ILE A 14 9.99 2.20 -8.85
N PHE A 15 9.29 2.14 -9.98
CA PHE A 15 8.12 1.28 -10.17
C PHE A 15 8.46 -0.20 -9.94
N LEU A 16 9.50 -0.73 -10.58
CA LEU A 16 9.92 -2.13 -10.44
C LEU A 16 10.34 -2.46 -9.00
N TRP A 17 11.18 -1.62 -8.39
CA TRP A 17 11.64 -1.80 -7.02
C TRP A 17 10.49 -1.72 -6.01
N THR A 18 9.50 -0.86 -6.25
CA THR A 18 8.30 -0.80 -5.41
C THR A 18 7.55 -2.13 -5.49
N ASN A 19 7.24 -2.62 -6.71
CA ASN A 19 6.48 -3.84 -6.89
C ASN A 19 7.15 -5.08 -6.29
N ILE A 20 8.46 -5.23 -6.53
CA ILE A 20 9.23 -6.35 -5.97
C ILE A 20 9.41 -6.17 -4.46
N GLY A 21 9.70 -4.94 -4.03
CA GLY A 21 9.99 -4.61 -2.64
C GLY A 21 8.81 -4.84 -1.70
N VAL A 22 7.57 -4.70 -2.16
CA VAL A 22 6.38 -4.92 -1.31
C VAL A 22 6.05 -6.39 -1.07
N ILE A 23 6.44 -7.29 -1.97
CA ILE A 23 6.07 -8.72 -1.90
C ILE A 23 6.56 -9.38 -0.60
N PRO A 24 7.83 -9.23 -0.16
CA PRO A 24 8.28 -9.79 1.11
C PRO A 24 7.43 -9.33 2.31
N PHE A 25 7.01 -8.06 2.34
CA PHE A 25 6.20 -7.53 3.44
C PHE A 25 4.78 -8.13 3.44
N TRP A 26 4.18 -8.31 2.27
CA TRP A 26 2.90 -9.02 2.15
C TRP A 26 2.99 -10.48 2.58
N LEU A 27 4.07 -11.18 2.22
CA LEU A 27 4.32 -12.55 2.69
C LEU A 27 4.47 -12.59 4.21
N MET A 28 5.16 -11.62 4.81
CA MET A 28 5.26 -11.51 6.28
C MET A 28 3.89 -11.31 6.94
N LEU A 29 3.03 -10.45 6.38
CA LEU A 29 1.68 -10.20 6.90
C LEU A 29 0.78 -11.44 6.85
N ILE A 30 0.96 -12.28 5.83
CA ILE A 30 0.16 -13.49 5.62
C ILE A 30 0.67 -14.64 6.50
N LEU A 31 1.98 -14.90 6.48
CA LEU A 31 2.57 -16.11 7.07
C LEU A 31 2.88 -15.95 8.56
N ILE A 32 3.46 -14.81 8.95
CA ILE A 32 4.08 -14.60 10.25
C ILE A 32 3.71 -13.23 10.87
N PRO A 33 2.41 -12.93 11.08
CA PRO A 33 1.95 -11.63 11.55
C PRO A 33 2.44 -11.24 12.96
N ASN A 34 2.76 -12.24 13.79
CA ASN A 34 3.19 -12.07 15.18
C ASN A 34 4.70 -12.04 15.38
N PHE A 35 5.49 -12.18 14.32
CA PHE A 35 6.94 -12.19 14.45
C PHE A 35 7.47 -10.78 14.70
N ARG A 36 8.48 -10.65 15.57
CA ARG A 36 9.05 -9.35 15.97
C ARG A 36 9.49 -8.52 14.75
N VAL A 37 10.05 -9.19 13.74
CA VAL A 37 10.46 -8.55 12.47
C VAL A 37 9.25 -7.98 11.73
N THR A 38 8.16 -8.74 11.57
CA THR A 38 6.92 -8.24 10.92
C THR A 38 6.35 -7.03 11.66
N GLN A 39 6.37 -7.06 12.99
CA GLN A 39 5.91 -5.95 13.82
C GLN A 39 6.78 -4.69 13.66
N ILE A 40 8.11 -4.85 13.56
CA ILE A 40 9.04 -3.74 13.40
C ILE A 40 9.05 -3.19 11.98
N PHE A 41 9.00 -4.03 10.94
CA PHE A 41 9.13 -3.55 9.57
C PHE A 41 7.80 -3.14 8.95
N VAL A 42 6.72 -3.90 9.21
CA VAL A 42 5.42 -3.72 8.52
C VAL A 42 4.40 -3.00 9.39
N ASN A 43 4.44 -3.18 10.72
CA ASN A 43 3.53 -2.49 11.63
C ASN A 43 4.10 -1.18 12.20
N SER A 44 5.34 -0.83 11.82
CA SER A 44 5.99 0.43 12.18
C SER A 44 5.90 1.47 11.05
N ILE A 45 6.37 2.67 11.34
CA ILE A 45 6.43 3.79 10.38
C ILE A 45 7.53 3.63 9.33
N ILE A 46 8.42 2.64 9.45
CA ILE A 46 9.58 2.45 8.57
C ILE A 46 9.16 2.28 7.11
N LEU A 47 8.26 1.34 6.82
CA LEU A 47 7.85 1.07 5.44
C LEU A 47 7.05 2.23 4.81
N PRO A 48 6.08 2.86 5.52
CA PRO A 48 5.49 4.12 5.07
C PRO A 48 6.52 5.23 4.83
N LEU A 49 7.55 5.35 5.66
CA LEU A 49 8.60 6.36 5.52
C LEU A 49 9.44 6.14 4.25
N ILE A 50 9.77 4.89 3.93
CA ILE A 50 10.49 4.56 2.70
C ILE A 50 9.62 4.94 1.48
N LEU A 51 8.35 4.53 1.45
CA LEU A 51 7.46 4.88 0.34
C LEU A 51 7.21 6.39 0.24
N ALA A 52 7.10 7.09 1.38
CA ALA A 52 6.98 8.55 1.41
C ALA A 52 8.24 9.25 0.89
N SER A 53 9.44 8.71 1.17
CA SER A 53 10.68 9.26 0.62
C SER A 53 10.75 9.11 -0.90
N ALA A 54 10.34 7.96 -1.45
CA ALA A 54 10.25 7.76 -2.89
C ALA A 54 9.20 8.70 -3.54
N TYR A 55 8.07 8.88 -2.87
CA TYR A 55 7.01 9.81 -3.28
C TYR A 55 7.51 11.26 -3.34
N CYS A 56 8.19 11.74 -2.28
CA CYS A 56 8.78 13.07 -2.25
C CYS A 56 9.88 13.24 -3.32
N TYR A 57 10.67 12.20 -3.58
CA TYR A 57 11.70 12.21 -4.61
C TYR A 57 11.09 12.37 -6.01
N ILE A 58 10.02 11.64 -6.34
CA ILE A 58 9.36 11.80 -7.63
C ILE A 58 8.77 13.20 -7.76
N ILE A 59 8.12 13.74 -6.73
CA ILE A 59 7.64 15.14 -6.76
C ILE A 59 8.79 16.11 -7.03
N TYR A 60 9.94 15.89 -6.42
CA TYR A 60 11.13 16.70 -6.68
C TYR A 60 11.61 16.62 -8.13
N GLU A 61 11.70 15.42 -8.72
CA GLU A 61 12.02 15.25 -10.15
C GLU A 61 10.95 15.89 -11.05
N THR A 62 9.68 15.84 -10.66
CA THR A 62 8.56 16.47 -11.38
C THR A 62 8.75 17.99 -11.45
N ILE A 63 9.21 18.61 -10.35
CA ILE A 63 9.56 20.03 -10.29
C ILE A 63 10.75 20.35 -11.22
N LEU A 64 11.78 19.49 -11.22
CA LEU A 64 12.97 19.68 -12.05
C LEU A 64 12.69 19.58 -13.55
N LEU A 65 11.70 18.77 -13.93
CA LEU A 65 11.25 18.59 -15.31
C LEU A 65 10.29 19.69 -15.80
N ASP A 66 10.02 20.71 -14.96
CA ASP A 66 9.05 21.79 -15.23
C ASP A 66 7.64 21.28 -15.60
N GLU A 67 7.25 20.12 -15.06
CA GLU A 67 5.92 19.56 -15.28
C GLU A 67 4.85 20.34 -14.48
N PRO A 68 3.61 20.46 -15.00
CA PRO A 68 2.58 21.30 -14.39
C PRO A 68 1.96 20.64 -13.15
N ILE A 69 2.61 20.73 -11.99
CA ILE A 69 2.18 20.10 -10.71
C ILE A 69 0.75 20.49 -10.30
N LEU A 70 0.33 21.72 -10.60
CA LEU A 70 -1.03 22.21 -10.32
C LEU A 70 -2.12 21.45 -11.08
N ASP A 71 -1.76 20.74 -12.16
CA ASP A 71 -2.69 19.92 -12.91
C ASP A 71 -3.21 18.72 -12.10
N ILE A 72 -2.56 18.37 -10.98
CA ILE A 72 -3.09 17.37 -10.07
C ILE A 72 -4.48 17.72 -9.53
N ILE A 73 -4.84 19.02 -9.48
CA ILE A 73 -6.17 19.46 -9.04
C ILE A 73 -7.24 19.05 -10.08
N LYS A 74 -6.85 18.95 -11.35
CA LYS A 74 -7.77 18.63 -12.46
C LYS A 74 -8.33 17.21 -12.38
N ILE A 75 -7.68 16.30 -11.64
CA ILE A 75 -8.18 14.92 -11.43
C ILE A 75 -9.59 14.89 -10.83
N HIS A 76 -10.00 15.95 -10.13
CA HIS A 76 -11.30 16.04 -9.47
C HIS A 76 -12.40 16.65 -10.34
N LEU A 77 -12.06 17.16 -11.53
CA LEU A 77 -12.99 17.91 -12.38
C LEU A 77 -13.78 17.01 -13.34
N SER A 78 -13.13 16.03 -13.98
CA SER A 78 -13.77 15.12 -14.92
C SER A 78 -12.94 13.85 -15.15
N LEU A 79 -13.56 12.80 -15.71
CA LEU A 79 -12.86 11.57 -16.11
C LEU A 79 -11.82 11.82 -17.22
N ASP A 80 -12.09 12.72 -18.15
CA ASP A 80 -11.15 13.07 -19.22
C ASP A 80 -9.89 13.75 -18.66
N ASN A 81 -10.07 14.63 -17.66
CA ASN A 81 -8.96 15.25 -16.97
C ASN A 81 -8.15 14.22 -16.18
N LEU A 82 -8.82 13.26 -15.52
CA LEU A 82 -8.15 12.15 -14.85
C LEU A 82 -7.29 11.35 -15.84
N TYR A 83 -7.85 10.97 -17.00
CA TYR A 83 -7.10 10.27 -18.05
C TYR A 83 -5.89 11.06 -18.53
N THR A 84 -6.06 12.36 -18.75
CA THR A 84 -5.00 13.24 -19.23
C THR A 84 -3.85 13.36 -18.22
N VAL A 85 -4.16 13.54 -16.92
CA VAL A 85 -3.13 13.64 -15.87
C VAL A 85 -2.39 12.31 -15.70
N PHE A 86 -3.09 11.18 -15.78
CA PHE A 86 -2.47 9.84 -15.67
C PHE A 86 -1.66 9.42 -16.90
N ALA A 87 -1.74 10.16 -18.01
CA ALA A 87 -0.87 9.96 -19.17
C ALA A 87 0.58 10.44 -18.93
N ILE A 88 0.80 11.22 -17.87
CA ILE A 88 2.12 11.71 -17.46
C ILE A 88 2.73 10.71 -16.47
N GLU A 89 3.93 10.21 -16.77
CA GLU A 89 4.59 9.12 -16.03
C GLU A 89 4.83 9.46 -14.55
N SER A 90 5.23 10.70 -14.25
CA SER A 90 5.48 11.18 -12.89
C SER A 90 4.22 11.07 -12.02
N PHE A 91 3.09 11.60 -12.49
CA PHE A 91 1.81 11.58 -11.79
C PHE A 91 1.28 10.17 -11.66
N LEU A 92 1.40 9.35 -12.72
CA LEU A 92 1.02 7.93 -12.67
C LEU A 92 1.79 7.19 -11.57
N LEU A 93 3.10 7.39 -11.48
CA LEU A 93 3.93 6.73 -10.48
C LEU A 93 3.67 7.24 -9.05
N VAL A 94 3.45 8.55 -8.89
CA VAL A 94 3.02 9.16 -7.61
C VAL A 94 1.73 8.51 -7.12
N PHE A 95 0.74 8.36 -8.01
CA PHE A 95 -0.51 7.65 -7.69
C PHE A 95 -0.27 6.18 -7.35
N TRP A 96 0.59 5.50 -8.11
CA TRP A 96 0.93 4.10 -7.84
C TRP A 96 1.53 3.91 -6.44
N LEU A 97 2.52 4.73 -6.07
CA LEU A 97 3.10 4.71 -4.73
C LEU A 97 2.07 4.99 -3.64
N HIS A 98 1.14 5.91 -3.89
CA HIS A 98 0.04 6.20 -2.98
C HIS A 98 -0.85 4.97 -2.76
N PHE A 99 -1.24 4.27 -3.83
CA PHE A 99 -2.01 3.02 -3.74
C PHE A 99 -1.27 1.92 -2.98
N VAL A 100 0.01 1.72 -3.28
CA VAL A 100 0.85 0.70 -2.63
C VAL A 100 0.98 0.98 -1.13
N ALA A 101 1.22 2.23 -0.75
CA ALA A 101 1.34 2.64 0.65
C ALA A 101 0.04 2.40 1.43
N LEU A 102 -1.11 2.81 0.87
CA LEU A 102 -2.41 2.57 1.48
C LEU A 102 -2.76 1.09 1.58
N GLY A 103 -2.46 0.30 0.53
CA GLY A 103 -2.67 -1.14 0.52
C GLY A 103 -1.88 -1.85 1.61
N LEU A 104 -0.59 -1.51 1.77
CA LEU A 104 0.25 -2.05 2.84
C LEU A 104 -0.24 -1.65 4.23
N PHE A 105 -0.61 -0.38 4.41
CA PHE A 105 -1.19 0.09 5.68
C PHE A 105 -2.45 -0.69 6.04
N LEU A 106 -3.33 -0.92 5.06
CA LEU A 106 -4.56 -1.66 5.23
C LEU A 106 -4.31 -3.14 5.54
N GLY A 107 -3.39 -3.78 4.81
CA GLY A 107 -2.97 -5.16 5.07
C GLY A 107 -2.34 -5.33 6.44
N SER A 108 -1.48 -4.40 6.85
CA SER A 108 -0.88 -4.32 8.19
C SER A 108 -1.93 -4.22 9.30
N TRP A 109 -2.91 -3.33 9.10
CA TRP A 109 -4.03 -3.18 10.03
C TRP A 109 -4.85 -4.47 10.14
N VAL A 110 -5.27 -5.07 9.02
CA VAL A 110 -6.06 -6.32 9.00
C VAL A 110 -5.31 -7.47 9.65
N SER A 111 -4.03 -7.63 9.30
CA SER A 111 -3.18 -8.70 9.84
C SER A 111 -3.04 -8.61 11.36
N ARG A 112 -2.80 -7.40 11.90
CA ARG A 112 -2.71 -7.16 13.35
C ARG A 112 -4.07 -7.30 14.04
N ASP A 113 -5.13 -6.80 13.42
CA ASP A 113 -6.48 -6.88 13.97
C ASP A 113 -6.96 -8.33 14.05
N ALA A 114 -6.64 -9.15 13.05
CA ALA A 114 -7.00 -10.56 13.02
C ALA A 114 -6.36 -11.34 14.16
N VAL A 115 -5.11 -11.02 14.49
CA VAL A 115 -4.42 -11.57 15.67
C VAL A 115 -5.15 -11.17 16.95
N LYS A 116 -5.53 -9.89 17.09
CA LYS A 116 -6.22 -9.38 18.29
C LYS A 116 -7.56 -10.11 18.54
N PHE A 117 -8.30 -10.42 17.48
CA PHE A 117 -9.57 -11.14 17.57
C PHE A 117 -9.45 -12.66 17.43
N ASN A 118 -8.22 -13.21 17.43
CA ASN A 118 -7.94 -14.64 17.27
C ASN A 118 -8.60 -15.27 16.03
N VAL A 119 -8.70 -14.51 14.93
CA VAL A 119 -9.26 -15.01 13.67
C VAL A 119 -8.30 -16.04 13.06
N PRO A 120 -8.78 -17.24 12.64
CA PRO A 120 -7.96 -18.25 12.01
C PRO A 120 -7.22 -17.73 10.77
N ARG A 121 -5.91 -17.97 10.68
CA ARG A 121 -5.06 -17.49 9.57
C ARG A 121 -5.57 -17.88 8.19
N ARG A 122 -6.13 -19.08 8.04
CA ARG A 122 -6.72 -19.55 6.77
C ARG A 122 -7.87 -18.66 6.29
N LEU A 123 -8.66 -18.10 7.21
CA LEU A 123 -9.76 -17.19 6.88
C LEU A 123 -9.26 -15.78 6.55
N VAL A 124 -8.14 -15.35 7.15
CA VAL A 124 -7.55 -14.02 6.94
C VAL A 124 -6.76 -13.95 5.62
N PHE A 125 -6.27 -15.09 5.13
CA PHE A 125 -5.56 -15.19 3.85
C PHE A 125 -6.36 -14.60 2.69
N VAL A 126 -7.64 -14.97 2.56
CA VAL A 126 -8.49 -14.52 1.43
C VAL A 126 -8.70 -13.00 1.46
N PRO A 127 -9.08 -12.38 2.59
CA PRO A 127 -9.12 -10.93 2.71
C PRO A 127 -7.78 -10.25 2.40
N LEU A 128 -6.65 -10.73 2.94
CA LEU A 128 -5.35 -10.11 2.67
C LEU A 128 -4.97 -10.18 1.19
N PHE A 129 -5.24 -11.32 0.55
CA PHE A 129 -5.06 -11.48 -0.89
C PHE A 129 -5.94 -10.49 -1.67
N LEU A 130 -7.21 -10.35 -1.30
CA LEU A 130 -8.10 -9.38 -1.93
C LEU A 130 -7.68 -7.92 -1.66
N ILE A 131 -7.14 -7.59 -0.49
CA ILE A 131 -6.62 -6.24 -0.22
C ILE A 131 -5.46 -5.91 -1.14
N TYR A 132 -4.55 -6.86 -1.38
CA TYR A 132 -3.41 -6.66 -2.28
C TYR A 132 -3.86 -6.27 -3.70
N PHE A 133 -4.87 -6.95 -4.26
CA PHE A 133 -5.32 -6.70 -5.64
C PHE A 133 -6.37 -5.60 -5.76
N THR A 134 -7.29 -5.53 -4.81
CA THR A 134 -8.54 -4.76 -4.94
C THR A 134 -8.80 -3.81 -3.79
N GLY A 135 -7.95 -3.79 -2.74
CA GLY A 135 -8.07 -2.91 -1.58
C GLY A 135 -9.42 -3.03 -0.84
N PRO A 136 -10.40 -2.15 -1.13
CA PRO A 136 -11.72 -2.14 -0.49
C PRO A 136 -12.45 -3.48 -0.39
N VAL A 137 -12.43 -4.34 -1.43
CA VAL A 137 -13.22 -5.59 -1.40
C VAL A 137 -12.70 -6.52 -0.30
N GLY A 138 -11.38 -6.66 -0.20
CA GLY A 138 -10.76 -7.46 0.86
C GLY A 138 -10.99 -6.89 2.25
N LEU A 139 -11.04 -5.55 2.40
CA LEU A 139 -11.38 -4.91 3.66
C LEU A 139 -12.82 -5.23 4.10
N ILE A 140 -13.79 -5.10 3.19
CA ILE A 140 -15.19 -5.41 3.48
C ILE A 140 -15.34 -6.88 3.89
N LEU A 141 -14.69 -7.78 3.16
CA LEU A 141 -14.70 -9.21 3.49
C LEU A 141 -14.09 -9.48 4.88
N TYR A 142 -12.94 -8.88 5.18
CA TYR A 142 -12.34 -9.01 6.51
C TYR A 142 -13.28 -8.49 7.60
N TRP A 143 -13.90 -7.35 7.37
CA TRP A 143 -14.82 -6.74 8.34
C TRP A 143 -16.02 -7.64 8.64
N MET A 144 -16.59 -8.27 7.61
CA MET A 144 -17.65 -9.27 7.78
C MET A 144 -17.17 -10.46 8.64
N ILE A 145 -15.98 -11.00 8.36
CA ILE A 145 -15.40 -12.09 9.16
C ILE A 145 -15.22 -11.64 10.61
N ARG A 146 -14.61 -10.48 10.82
CA ARG A 146 -14.31 -9.91 12.14
C ARG A 146 -15.55 -9.80 13.02
N ILE A 147 -16.73 -9.46 12.47
CA ILE A 147 -17.97 -9.32 13.26
C ILE A 147 -18.30 -10.61 14.02
N PHE A 148 -18.11 -11.78 13.41
CA PHE A 148 -18.38 -13.08 14.03
C PHE A 148 -17.36 -13.47 15.11
N PHE A 149 -16.13 -12.97 15.02
CA PHE A 149 -15.07 -13.25 16.00
C PHE A 149 -15.02 -12.22 17.14
N ALA A 150 -15.37 -10.96 16.85
CA ALA A 150 -15.40 -9.88 17.83
C ALA A 150 -16.61 -9.96 18.76
N LYS A 151 -17.76 -10.36 18.22
CA LYS A 151 -18.91 -10.79 19.03
C LYS A 151 -18.63 -12.24 19.40
N LYS A 152 -18.05 -12.52 20.57
CA LYS A 152 -18.13 -13.88 21.14
C LYS A 152 -19.59 -14.32 21.00
N LEU A 153 -19.88 -15.26 20.10
CA LEU A 153 -21.18 -15.89 19.98
C LEU A 153 -21.41 -16.62 21.31
N GLY A 154 -22.02 -15.93 22.28
CA GLY A 154 -22.66 -16.56 23.42
C GLY A 154 -23.86 -17.33 22.87
N LEU A 155 -23.59 -18.53 22.35
CA LEU A 155 -24.61 -19.44 21.85
C LEU A 155 -25.17 -20.37 22.94
N HIS A 156 -24.87 -20.09 24.20
CA HIS A 156 -25.51 -20.73 25.35
C HIS A 156 -25.53 -19.76 26.53
N ASP A 157 -26.68 -19.12 26.74
CA ASP A 157 -27.27 -18.91 28.07
C ASP A 157 -28.59 -19.70 28.08
#